data_AF-A0A4Q6EKU4-F1
#
_entry.id   AF-A0A4Q6EKU4-F1
#
_cell.length_a   1.000
_cell.length_b   1.000
_cell.length_c   1.000
_cell.angle_alpha   90.00
_cell.angle_beta   90.00
_cell.angle_gamma   90.00
#
_symmetry.space_group_name_H-M   'P 1'
#
loop_
_entity.id
_entity.type
_entity.pdbx_description
1 polymer ?
#
loop_
_entity_poly.entity_id
_entity_poly.type
_entity_poly.pdbx_seq_one_letter_code
_entity_poly.pdbx_strand_id
1 'polypeptide(L)'
;CIVIGSLVEAGAEAIGANPLMARVMAYYHDVGKMERPLYFIENQGGGYNRHDALQPHMSAMIIREHVKRGQELGRKFKLPQPIIDAMSEHHGSSTIWYFYNKARSQAEDPDSILESDYKYDGMKPQTKETALVMLGDVVEAATRSVPDPTPLRLNGVVKNILNKYFAEGQLSECDLTLRDLDAIARSFLEVLIGIYHARIEYGVSSVAGGGRKKHGGSDQKGSARAPGGGGVAAAAGAAPYTKPFPVPGSGGGGPKRG
;
A
#
# COMPACT_ATOMS: atom_id res chain seq x y z
N CYS A 1 -8.35 4.68 -2.98
CA CYS A 1 -9.10 5.92 -2.68
C CYS A 1 -9.98 5.87 -1.41
N ILE A 2 -11.11 5.15 -1.32
CA ILE A 2 -12.07 5.32 -0.19
C ILE A 2 -11.43 5.11 1.20
N VAL A 3 -10.69 4.01 1.40
CA VAL A 3 -10.00 3.74 2.68
C VAL A 3 -8.97 4.83 3.01
N ILE A 4 -8.22 5.30 2.02
CA ILE A 4 -7.28 6.43 2.15
C ILE A 4 -8.05 7.68 2.60
N GLY A 5 -9.22 7.95 2.00
CA GLY A 5 -10.11 9.04 2.40
C GLY A 5 -10.48 9.01 3.88
N SER A 6 -10.83 7.85 4.43
CA SER A 6 -11.12 7.69 5.87
C SER A 6 -9.87 7.85 6.75
N LEU A 7 -8.71 7.36 6.31
CA LEU A 7 -7.44 7.55 7.02
C LEU A 7 -7.08 9.04 7.14
N VAL A 8 -7.09 9.76 6.02
CA VAL A 8 -6.65 11.16 5.98
C VAL A 8 -7.66 12.12 6.59
N GLU A 9 -8.96 11.79 6.56
CA GLU A 9 -10.00 12.53 7.28
C GLU A 9 -9.71 12.49 8.78
N ALA A 10 -9.61 11.30 9.37
CA ALA A 10 -9.31 11.12 10.79
C ALA A 10 -7.91 11.66 11.17
N GLY A 11 -6.93 11.56 10.25
CA GLY A 11 -5.59 12.12 10.45
C GLY A 11 -5.58 13.65 10.49
N ALA A 12 -6.40 14.30 9.66
CA ALA A 12 -6.56 15.75 9.63
C ALA A 12 -7.27 16.27 10.88
N GLU A 13 -8.36 15.61 11.31
CA GLU A 13 -9.06 15.94 12.57
C GLU A 13 -8.10 15.89 13.77
N ALA A 14 -7.27 14.85 13.85
CA ALA A 14 -6.33 14.64 14.95
C ALA A 14 -5.21 15.71 15.07
N ILE A 15 -4.95 16.49 14.00
CA ILE A 15 -3.91 17.53 13.96
C ILE A 15 -4.46 18.95 13.72
N GLY A 16 -5.78 19.12 13.63
CA GLY A 16 -6.41 20.40 13.34
C GLY A 16 -6.21 20.92 11.91
N ALA A 17 -5.95 20.03 10.94
CA ALA A 17 -5.96 20.34 9.51
C ALA A 17 -7.40 20.28 8.95
N ASN A 18 -7.60 20.50 7.65
CA ASN A 18 -8.92 20.46 7.02
C ASN A 18 -9.32 19.03 6.58
N PRO A 19 -10.22 18.34 7.32
CA PRO A 19 -10.55 16.94 7.05
C PRO A 19 -11.33 16.74 5.75
N LEU A 20 -12.21 17.67 5.41
CA LEU A 20 -12.97 17.61 4.16
C LEU A 20 -12.05 17.75 2.95
N MET A 21 -11.08 18.67 3.01
CA MET A 21 -10.11 18.87 1.92
C MET A 21 -9.22 17.63 1.75
N ALA A 22 -8.62 17.14 2.83
CA ALA A 22 -7.80 15.92 2.80
C ALA A 22 -8.55 14.73 2.19
N ARG A 23 -9.80 14.50 2.61
CA ARG A 23 -10.65 13.42 2.06
C ARG A 23 -10.93 13.60 0.56
N VAL A 24 -11.23 14.81 0.11
CA VAL A 24 -11.48 15.08 -1.31
C VAL A 24 -10.19 14.90 -2.13
N MET A 25 -9.04 15.36 -1.64
CA MET A 25 -7.74 15.10 -2.27
C MET A 25 -7.49 13.59 -2.41
N ALA A 26 -7.72 12.79 -1.36
CA ALA A 26 -7.58 11.34 -1.38
C ALA A 26 -8.54 10.62 -2.35
N TYR A 27 -9.68 11.23 -2.71
CA TYR A 27 -10.57 10.69 -3.75
C TYR A 27 -10.02 10.89 -5.17
N TYR A 28 -9.27 11.98 -5.42
CA TYR A 28 -8.84 12.38 -6.76
C TYR A 28 -7.35 12.19 -7.07
N HIS A 29 -6.46 12.04 -6.09
CA HIS A 29 -5.00 11.96 -6.30
C HIS A 29 -4.60 10.99 -7.44
N ASP A 30 -5.26 9.84 -7.46
CA ASP A 30 -5.02 8.70 -8.35
C ASP A 30 -5.73 8.76 -9.71
N VAL A 31 -6.48 9.83 -10.02
CA VAL A 31 -7.38 9.86 -11.20
C VAL A 31 -6.65 9.63 -12.53
N GLY A 32 -5.36 9.95 -12.62
CA GLY A 32 -4.54 9.70 -13.80
C GLY A 32 -4.36 8.22 -14.14
N LYS A 33 -4.52 7.31 -13.17
CA LYS A 33 -4.48 5.85 -13.40
C LYS A 33 -5.57 5.38 -14.36
N MET A 34 -6.67 6.14 -14.50
CA MET A 34 -7.77 5.86 -15.43
C MET A 34 -7.36 5.82 -16.91
N GLU A 35 -6.23 6.43 -17.29
CA GLU A 35 -5.72 6.37 -18.67
C GLU A 35 -5.18 4.98 -19.03
N ARG A 36 -4.60 4.26 -18.05
CA ARG A 36 -3.94 2.97 -18.22
C ARG A 36 -4.23 2.02 -17.04
N PRO A 37 -5.50 1.75 -16.70
CA PRO A 37 -5.88 1.15 -15.43
C PRO A 37 -5.27 -0.24 -15.21
N LEU A 38 -5.13 -1.03 -16.27
CA LEU A 38 -4.59 -2.40 -16.24
C LEU A 38 -3.08 -2.49 -15.97
N TYR A 39 -2.37 -1.37 -15.77
CA TYR A 39 -1.00 -1.37 -15.26
C TYR A 39 -0.93 -1.23 -13.72
N PHE A 40 -2.04 -0.89 -13.07
CA PHE A 40 -2.09 -0.72 -11.61
C PHE A 40 -2.72 -1.95 -10.96
N ILE A 41 -2.04 -2.53 -9.96
CA ILE A 41 -2.32 -3.86 -9.41
C ILE A 41 -3.72 -3.96 -8.79
N GLU A 42 -4.22 -2.87 -8.21
CA GLU A 42 -5.57 -2.74 -7.65
C GLU A 42 -6.69 -2.92 -8.69
N ASN A 43 -6.38 -2.74 -9.98
CA ASN A 43 -7.31 -2.97 -11.10
C ASN A 43 -7.06 -4.31 -11.82
N GLN A 44 -6.00 -5.04 -11.46
CA GLN A 44 -5.69 -6.37 -11.99
C GLN A 44 -6.34 -7.42 -11.08
N GLY A 45 -7.48 -7.99 -11.50
CA GLY A 45 -8.24 -8.97 -10.71
C GLY A 45 -7.59 -10.36 -10.59
N GLY A 46 -6.34 -10.43 -10.14
CA GLY A 46 -5.55 -11.67 -10.01
C GLY A 46 -5.08 -12.28 -11.35
N GLY A 47 -5.21 -11.53 -12.44
CA GLY A 47 -4.82 -11.96 -13.80
C GLY A 47 -3.37 -11.65 -14.16
N TYR A 48 -3.07 -11.72 -15.45
CA TYR A 48 -1.76 -11.38 -16.02
C TYR A 48 -1.35 -9.93 -15.73
N ASN A 49 -0.19 -9.73 -15.10
CA ASN A 49 0.37 -8.41 -14.85
C ASN A 49 1.11 -7.89 -16.07
N ARG A 50 0.68 -6.75 -16.61
CA ARG A 50 1.29 -6.12 -17.80
C ARG A 50 2.75 -5.73 -17.61
N HIS A 51 3.21 -5.57 -16.37
CA HIS A 51 4.61 -5.25 -16.05
C HIS A 51 5.57 -6.43 -16.20
N ASP A 52 5.08 -7.66 -16.40
CA ASP A 52 5.95 -8.83 -16.57
C ASP A 52 6.57 -8.92 -17.97
N ALA A 53 5.93 -8.34 -18.99
CA ALA A 53 6.51 -8.19 -20.34
C ALA A 53 7.26 -6.86 -20.55
N LEU A 54 7.45 -6.06 -19.51
CA LEU A 54 8.12 -4.76 -19.60
C LEU A 54 9.44 -4.73 -18.85
N GLN A 55 10.40 -3.99 -19.41
CA GLN A 55 11.61 -3.60 -18.69
C GLN A 55 11.25 -2.74 -17.47
N PRO A 56 12.02 -2.82 -16.35
CA PRO A 56 11.70 -2.07 -15.14
C PRO A 56 11.64 -0.55 -15.35
N HIS A 57 12.52 0.01 -16.17
CA HIS A 57 12.50 1.44 -16.52
C HIS A 57 11.20 1.85 -17.25
N MET A 58 10.75 1.06 -18.23
CA MET A 58 9.46 1.29 -18.92
C MET A 58 8.29 1.22 -17.94
N SER A 59 8.34 0.29 -16.99
CA SER A 59 7.34 0.15 -15.95
C SER A 59 7.31 1.36 -15.02
N ALA A 60 8.47 1.82 -14.55
CA ALA A 60 8.58 3.02 -13.71
C ALA A 60 8.06 4.27 -14.42
N MET A 61 8.33 4.44 -15.73
CA MET A 61 7.76 5.55 -16.52
C MET A 61 6.24 5.50 -16.60
N ILE A 62 5.64 4.33 -16.86
CA ILE A 62 4.17 4.17 -16.91
C ILE A 62 3.53 4.48 -15.56
N ILE A 63 4.16 4.03 -14.46
CA ILE A 63 3.70 4.36 -13.11
C ILE A 63 3.81 5.88 -12.89
N ARG A 64 4.96 6.52 -13.13
CA ARG A 64 5.13 7.98 -12.94
C ARG A 64 4.15 8.83 -13.75
N GLU A 65 3.83 8.40 -14.98
CA GLU A 65 2.95 9.13 -15.90
C GLU A 65 1.54 9.41 -15.33
N HIS A 66 1.05 8.63 -14.36
CA HIS A 66 -0.26 8.85 -13.75
C HIS A 66 -0.35 10.21 -13.02
N VAL A 67 0.74 10.71 -12.45
CA VAL A 67 0.77 12.01 -11.73
C VAL A 67 0.44 13.14 -12.71
N LYS A 68 1.22 13.25 -13.78
CA LYS A 68 1.02 14.23 -14.84
C LYS A 68 -0.36 14.08 -15.48
N ARG A 69 -0.79 12.84 -15.75
CA ARG A 69 -2.11 12.59 -16.37
C ARG A 69 -3.26 12.97 -15.44
N GLY A 70 -3.10 12.79 -14.13
CA GLY A 70 -4.02 13.28 -13.11
C GLY A 70 -4.21 14.79 -13.23
N GLN A 71 -3.11 15.55 -13.24
CA GLN A 71 -3.16 17.01 -13.38
C GLN A 71 -3.81 17.47 -14.69
N GLU A 72 -3.52 16.81 -15.82
CA GLU A 72 -4.16 17.10 -17.11
C GLU A 72 -5.68 16.91 -17.06
N LEU A 73 -6.14 15.80 -16.46
CA LEU A 73 -7.57 15.54 -16.26
C LEU A 73 -8.19 16.55 -15.29
N GLY A 74 -7.52 16.85 -14.17
CA GLY A 74 -7.98 17.83 -13.18
C GLY A 74 -8.18 19.22 -13.79
N ARG A 75 -7.21 19.70 -14.59
CA ARG A 75 -7.34 20.97 -15.33
C ARG A 75 -8.46 20.91 -16.37
N LYS A 76 -8.56 19.83 -17.15
CA LYS A 76 -9.61 19.63 -18.17
C LYS A 76 -11.02 19.68 -17.57
N PHE A 77 -11.21 19.07 -16.40
CA PHE A 77 -12.50 19.03 -15.70
C PHE A 77 -12.68 20.16 -14.67
N LYS A 78 -11.76 21.14 -14.64
CA LYS A 78 -11.82 22.34 -13.78
C LYS A 78 -11.93 22.01 -12.27
N LEU A 79 -11.20 21.00 -11.81
CA LEU A 79 -11.05 20.73 -10.39
C LEU A 79 -10.36 21.93 -9.69
N PRO A 80 -10.65 22.19 -8.39
CA PRO A 80 -9.97 23.24 -7.64
C PRO A 80 -8.45 23.00 -7.60
N GLN A 81 -7.68 24.08 -7.66
CA GLN A 81 -6.20 24.01 -7.73
C GLN A 81 -5.58 23.14 -6.63
N PRO A 82 -5.98 23.21 -5.33
CA PRO A 82 -5.42 22.34 -4.29
C PRO A 82 -5.59 20.83 -4.55
N ILE A 83 -6.63 20.42 -5.29
CA ILE A 83 -6.85 19.02 -5.66
C ILE A 83 -5.89 18.60 -6.80
N ILE A 84 -5.58 19.53 -7.71
CA ILE A 84 -4.59 19.34 -8.79
C ILE A 84 -3.17 19.33 -8.23
N ASP A 85 -2.90 20.14 -7.21
CA ASP A 85 -1.61 20.19 -6.52
C ASP A 85 -1.36 18.87 -5.77
N ALA A 86 -2.36 18.37 -5.04
CA ALA A 86 -2.29 17.07 -4.37
C ALA A 86 -2.01 15.89 -5.34
N MET A 87 -2.51 15.93 -6.58
CA MET A 87 -2.12 14.95 -7.61
C MET A 87 -0.62 15.02 -7.92
N SER A 88 -0.03 16.22 -7.97
CA SER A 88 1.41 16.43 -8.21
C SER A 88 2.29 15.99 -7.03
N GLU A 89 1.76 16.09 -5.82
CA GLU A 89 2.53 16.12 -4.58
C GLU A 89 2.45 14.83 -3.75
N HIS A 90 1.39 14.02 -3.90
CA HIS A 90 1.14 12.87 -3.03
C HIS A 90 2.23 11.78 -3.07
N HIS A 91 3.08 11.76 -4.10
CA HIS A 91 4.27 10.90 -4.16
C HIS A 91 5.60 11.65 -3.97
N GLY A 92 5.58 12.98 -3.91
CA GLY A 92 6.77 13.80 -3.75
C GLY A 92 7.86 13.48 -4.75
N SER A 93 9.07 13.34 -4.23
CA SER A 93 10.27 12.90 -4.97
C SER A 93 10.69 11.47 -4.60
N SER A 94 9.75 10.67 -4.09
CA SER A 94 9.99 9.30 -3.67
C SER A 94 10.43 8.39 -4.83
N THR A 95 11.19 7.34 -4.49
CA THR A 95 11.66 6.33 -5.45
C THR A 95 10.61 5.23 -5.64
N ILE A 96 10.37 4.83 -6.89
CA ILE A 96 9.54 3.68 -7.28
C ILE A 96 10.33 2.38 -7.00
N TRP A 97 10.51 2.11 -5.71
CA TRP A 97 11.45 1.12 -5.15
C TRP A 97 11.35 -0.28 -5.75
N TYR A 98 10.15 -0.76 -6.11
CA TYR A 98 9.99 -2.08 -6.72
C TYR A 98 10.72 -2.18 -8.06
N PHE A 99 10.51 -1.22 -8.97
CA PHE A 99 11.14 -1.25 -10.29
C PHE A 99 12.62 -0.87 -10.25
N TYR A 100 13.04 0.01 -9.34
CA TYR A 100 14.45 0.28 -9.07
C TYR A 100 15.19 -0.98 -8.62
N ASN A 101 14.67 -1.69 -7.62
CA ASN A 101 15.26 -2.93 -7.13
C ASN A 101 15.21 -4.06 -8.19
N LYS A 102 14.13 -4.16 -8.97
CA LYS A 102 14.03 -5.10 -10.10
C LYS A 102 15.11 -4.82 -11.15
N ALA A 103 15.35 -3.55 -11.51
CA ALA A 103 16.43 -3.15 -12.41
C ALA A 103 17.81 -3.54 -11.88
N ARG A 104 18.13 -3.19 -10.62
CA ARG A 104 19.40 -3.58 -9.99
C ARG A 104 19.62 -5.09 -9.95
N SER A 105 18.57 -5.87 -9.74
CA SER A 105 18.64 -7.34 -9.74
C SER A 105 18.80 -7.98 -11.14
N GLN A 106 18.56 -7.21 -12.21
CA GLN A 106 18.63 -7.67 -13.60
C GLN A 106 19.84 -7.11 -14.36
N ALA A 107 20.56 -6.14 -13.79
CA ALA A 107 21.76 -5.54 -14.37
C ALA A 107 23.01 -6.39 -14.13
N GLU A 108 23.94 -6.40 -15.09
CA GLU A 108 25.27 -7.00 -14.92
C GLU A 108 26.10 -6.24 -13.87
N ASP A 109 25.95 -4.91 -13.84
CA ASP A 109 26.46 -4.01 -12.81
C ASP A 109 25.27 -3.34 -12.09
N PRO A 110 24.90 -3.78 -10.87
CA PRO A 110 23.83 -3.18 -10.09
C PRO A 110 24.06 -1.72 -9.67
N ASP A 111 25.29 -1.21 -9.71
CA ASP A 111 25.61 0.17 -9.31
C ASP A 111 25.59 1.14 -10.50
N SER A 112 25.52 0.62 -11.73
CA SER A 112 25.21 1.40 -12.94
C SER A 112 23.76 1.93 -12.99
N ILE A 113 22.85 1.38 -12.17
CA ILE A 113 21.43 1.75 -12.15
C ILE A 113 21.22 2.94 -11.22
N LEU A 114 20.96 4.10 -11.81
CA LEU A 114 20.74 5.34 -11.06
C LEU A 114 19.36 5.38 -10.40
N GLU A 115 19.33 5.73 -9.11
CA GLU A 115 18.07 5.88 -8.35
C GLU A 115 17.18 7.00 -8.93
N SER A 116 17.79 8.05 -9.49
CA SER A 116 17.11 9.18 -10.14
C SER A 116 16.13 8.76 -11.22
N ASP A 117 16.45 7.70 -11.96
CA ASP A 117 15.67 7.26 -13.13
C ASP A 117 14.34 6.62 -12.72
N TYR A 118 14.21 6.29 -11.43
CA TYR A 118 13.07 5.67 -10.80
C TYR A 118 12.36 6.58 -9.79
N LYS A 119 12.74 7.87 -9.71
CA LYS A 119 12.05 8.85 -8.86
C LYS A 119 10.84 9.47 -9.55
N TYR A 120 9.83 9.79 -8.74
CA TYR A 120 8.79 10.73 -9.14
C TYR A 120 9.40 12.14 -9.32
N ASP A 121 8.84 12.87 -10.28
CA ASP A 121 9.16 14.27 -10.62
C ASP A 121 8.23 15.27 -9.92
N GLY A 122 7.53 14.81 -8.87
CA GLY A 122 6.61 15.60 -8.08
C GLY A 122 7.30 16.57 -7.12
N MET A 123 6.61 17.66 -6.80
CA MET A 123 6.96 18.53 -5.67
C MET A 123 6.65 17.79 -4.37
N LYS A 124 7.36 18.08 -3.28
CA LYS A 124 6.95 17.56 -1.97
C LYS A 124 5.60 18.18 -1.56
N PRO A 125 4.82 17.54 -0.67
CA PRO A 125 3.64 18.13 -0.08
C PRO A 125 3.89 19.54 0.44
N GLN A 126 3.12 20.51 -0.05
CA GLN A 126 3.17 21.91 0.40
C GLN A 126 2.16 22.20 1.53
N THR A 127 1.29 21.23 1.84
CA THR A 127 0.23 21.36 2.87
C THR A 127 0.18 20.13 3.77
N LYS A 128 -0.40 20.27 4.97
CA LYS A 128 -0.64 19.13 5.88
C LYS A 128 -1.60 18.12 5.25
N GLU A 129 -2.61 18.60 4.55
CA GLU A 129 -3.63 17.80 3.86
C GLU A 129 -2.99 16.94 2.77
N THR A 130 -2.13 17.50 1.92
CA THR A 130 -1.42 16.70 0.91
C THR A 130 -0.45 15.70 1.56
N ALA A 131 0.23 16.08 2.63
CA ALA A 131 1.13 15.19 3.35
C ALA A 131 0.38 14.01 3.99
N LEU A 132 -0.85 14.23 4.47
CA LEU A 132 -1.74 13.15 4.90
C LEU A 132 -2.09 12.21 3.74
N VAL A 133 -2.38 12.72 2.54
CA VAL A 133 -2.64 11.86 1.36
C VAL A 133 -1.43 11.00 1.01
N MET A 134 -0.23 11.58 0.99
CA MET A 134 1.03 10.85 0.79
C MET A 134 1.20 9.71 1.82
N LEU A 135 1.07 10.03 3.11
CA LEU A 135 1.25 9.04 4.17
C LEU A 135 0.14 7.98 4.15
N GLY A 136 -1.10 8.40 3.88
CA GLY A 136 -2.29 7.56 3.87
C GLY A 136 -2.27 6.53 2.74
N ASP A 137 -1.90 6.93 1.53
CA ASP A 137 -1.75 6.01 0.38
C ASP A 137 -0.73 4.89 0.68
N VAL A 138 0.48 5.27 1.11
CA VAL A 138 1.57 4.33 1.38
C VAL A 138 1.22 3.40 2.55
N VAL A 139 0.58 3.92 3.60
CA VAL A 139 0.09 3.10 4.73
C VAL A 139 -1.01 2.13 4.30
N GLU A 140 -1.96 2.56 3.48
CA GLU A 140 -3.06 1.70 3.01
C GLU A 140 -2.54 0.57 2.12
N ALA A 141 -1.67 0.89 1.15
CA ALA A 141 -1.03 -0.08 0.27
C ALA A 141 -0.15 -1.09 1.03
N ALA A 142 0.65 -0.62 2.00
CA ALA A 142 1.50 -1.48 2.82
C ALA A 142 0.70 -2.40 3.74
N THR A 143 -0.32 -1.87 4.43
CA THR A 143 -1.13 -2.64 5.39
C THR A 143 -1.99 -3.70 4.72
N ARG A 144 -2.48 -3.47 3.48
CA ARG A 144 -3.16 -4.48 2.67
C ARG A 144 -2.32 -5.74 2.44
N SER A 145 -1.00 -5.62 2.48
CA SER A 145 -0.04 -6.69 2.23
C SER A 145 0.44 -7.41 3.50
N VAL A 146 -0.05 -7.03 4.69
CA VAL A 146 0.36 -7.62 5.98
C VAL A 146 -0.41 -8.91 6.26
N PRO A 147 0.26 -10.08 6.39
CA PRO A 147 -0.38 -11.30 6.88
C PRO A 147 -0.78 -11.13 8.35
N ASP A 148 -1.99 -11.56 8.70
CA ASP A 148 -2.64 -11.40 10.01
C ASP A 148 -2.44 -9.99 10.60
N PRO A 149 -3.21 -8.98 10.14
CA PRO A 149 -3.02 -7.57 10.48
C PRO A 149 -3.46 -7.26 11.92
N THR A 150 -2.71 -7.74 12.91
CA THR A 150 -2.93 -7.45 14.33
C THR A 150 -2.63 -5.98 14.65
N PRO A 151 -3.22 -5.39 15.70
CA PRO A 151 -2.98 -4.00 16.09
C PRO A 151 -1.48 -3.68 16.27
N LEU A 152 -0.71 -4.61 16.82
CA LEU A 152 0.73 -4.46 17.01
C LEU A 152 1.50 -4.42 15.68
N ARG A 153 1.15 -5.29 14.71
CA ARG A 153 1.77 -5.31 13.38
C ARG A 153 1.41 -4.05 12.59
N LEU A 154 0.15 -3.65 12.61
CA LEU A 154 -0.33 -2.43 11.97
C LEU A 154 0.37 -1.18 12.52
N ASN A 155 0.46 -1.04 13.85
CA ASN A 155 1.16 0.07 14.51
C ASN A 155 2.63 0.15 14.08
N GLY A 156 3.32 -0.99 14.02
CA GLY A 156 4.70 -1.07 13.53
C GLY A 156 4.85 -0.60 12.08
N VAL A 157 3.97 -1.04 11.18
CA VAL A 157 3.97 -0.61 9.77
C VAL A 157 3.71 0.89 9.64
N VAL A 158 2.69 1.42 10.31
CA VAL A 158 2.34 2.85 10.29
C VAL A 158 3.52 3.70 10.77
N LYS A 159 4.07 3.42 11.96
CA LYS A 159 5.19 4.20 12.50
C LYS A 159 6.44 4.12 11.64
N ASN A 160 6.75 2.94 11.07
CA ASN A 160 7.91 2.79 10.19
C ASN A 160 7.77 3.62 8.90
N ILE A 161 6.58 3.69 8.31
CA ILE A 161 6.33 4.50 7.09
C ILE A 161 6.45 5.99 7.40
N LEU A 162 5.80 6.48 8.46
CA LEU A 162 5.86 7.88 8.85
C LEU A 162 7.30 8.33 9.17
N ASN A 163 8.03 7.52 9.94
CA ASN A 163 9.44 7.80 10.26
C ASN A 163 10.35 7.75 9.01
N LYS A 164 10.08 6.84 8.06
CA LYS A 164 10.80 6.77 6.79
C LYS A 164 10.61 8.05 5.97
N TYR A 165 9.37 8.47 5.74
CA TYR A 165 9.07 9.67 4.95
C TYR A 165 9.59 10.96 5.60
N PHE A 166 9.60 11.02 6.94
CA PHE A 166 10.28 12.08 7.69
C PHE A 166 11.80 12.05 7.47
N ALA A 167 12.45 10.90 7.62
CA ALA A 167 13.91 10.76 7.47
C ALA A 167 14.40 10.96 6.02
N GLU A 168 13.59 10.61 5.02
CA GLU A 168 13.82 10.89 3.60
C GLU A 168 13.54 12.37 3.23
N GLY A 169 13.10 13.19 4.19
CA GLY A 169 12.84 14.61 4.00
C GLY A 169 11.65 14.90 3.08
N GLN A 170 10.75 13.94 2.82
CA GLN A 170 9.57 14.13 1.96
C GLN A 170 8.57 15.10 2.58
N LEU A 171 8.57 15.26 3.91
CA LEU A 171 7.66 16.16 4.63
C LEU A 171 8.25 17.55 4.90
N SER A 172 9.44 17.87 4.36
CA SER A 172 10.21 19.07 4.73
C SER A 172 9.64 20.40 4.23
N GLU A 173 8.60 20.37 3.41
CA GLU A 173 7.99 21.54 2.75
C GLU A 173 6.53 21.76 3.19
N CYS A 174 6.11 21.10 4.27
CA CYS A 174 4.81 21.30 4.92
C CYS A 174 4.98 21.48 6.45
N ASP A 175 4.05 22.16 7.10
CA ASP A 175 4.12 22.50 8.53
C ASP A 175 3.79 21.33 9.50
N LEU A 176 4.06 20.08 9.10
CA LEU A 176 3.86 18.91 9.97
C LEU A 176 4.92 18.86 11.09
N THR A 177 4.47 18.84 12.33
CA THR A 177 5.35 18.68 13.50
C THR A 177 5.55 17.20 13.85
N LEU A 178 6.59 16.88 14.64
CA LEU A 178 6.76 15.53 15.20
C LEU A 178 5.56 15.08 16.06
N ARG A 179 4.91 16.04 16.74
CA ARG A 179 3.67 15.80 17.50
C ARG A 179 2.51 15.42 16.57
N ASP A 180 2.44 16.04 15.40
CA ASP A 180 1.44 15.73 14.39
C ASP A 180 1.65 14.30 13.88
N LEU A 181 2.88 13.88 13.59
CA LEU A 181 3.19 12.50 13.17
C LEU A 181 2.75 11.45 14.20
N ASP A 182 2.97 11.69 15.51
CA ASP A 182 2.48 10.79 16.56
C ASP A 182 0.94 10.80 16.73
N ALA A 183 0.25 11.88 16.34
CA ALA A 183 -1.22 11.93 16.30
C ALA A 183 -1.77 11.20 15.07
N ILE A 184 -1.19 11.44 13.89
CA ILE A 184 -1.51 10.75 12.63
C ILE A 184 -1.31 9.23 12.78
N ALA A 185 -0.19 8.80 13.37
CA ALA A 185 0.10 7.38 13.59
C ALA A 185 -0.98 6.67 14.41
N ARG A 186 -1.50 7.32 15.45
CA ARG A 186 -2.58 6.79 16.31
C ARG A 186 -3.92 6.77 15.57
N SER A 187 -4.28 7.88 14.93
CA SER A 187 -5.52 8.01 14.17
C SER A 187 -5.62 7.00 13.01
N PHE A 188 -4.54 6.87 12.22
CA PHE A 188 -4.47 5.86 11.16
C PHE A 188 -4.59 4.44 11.73
N LEU A 189 -3.94 4.15 12.86
CA LEU A 189 -4.04 2.84 13.51
C LEU A 189 -5.48 2.52 13.95
N GLU A 190 -6.20 3.47 14.53
CA GLU A 190 -7.59 3.30 14.96
C GLU A 190 -8.51 2.99 13.75
N VAL A 191 -8.38 3.72 12.65
CA VAL A 191 -9.11 3.45 11.40
C VAL A 191 -8.76 2.08 10.82
N LEU A 192 -7.48 1.71 10.75
CA LEU A 192 -7.04 0.40 10.26
C LEU A 192 -7.57 -0.75 11.14
N ILE A 193 -7.52 -0.60 12.47
CA ILE A 193 -8.09 -1.57 13.40
C ILE A 193 -9.58 -1.75 13.12
N GLY A 194 -10.34 -0.66 12.97
CA GLY A 194 -11.76 -0.73 12.60
C GLY A 194 -12.00 -1.53 11.32
N ILE A 195 -11.22 -1.26 10.27
CA ILE A 195 -11.37 -1.92 8.96
C ILE A 195 -10.99 -3.40 9.00
N TYR A 196 -9.89 -3.76 9.65
CA TYR A 196 -9.40 -5.14 9.68
C TYR A 196 -10.10 -6.01 10.73
N HIS A 197 -10.48 -5.46 11.89
CA HIS A 197 -11.22 -6.22 12.91
C HIS A 197 -12.71 -6.36 12.61
N ALA A 198 -13.36 -5.39 11.92
CA ALA A 198 -14.74 -5.59 11.46
C ALA A 198 -14.87 -6.73 10.42
N ARG A 199 -13.77 -7.14 9.79
CA ARG A 199 -13.70 -8.32 8.90
C ARG A 199 -13.43 -9.63 9.64
N ILE A 200 -12.98 -9.57 10.89
CA ILE A 200 -12.84 -10.72 11.76
C ILE A 200 -14.08 -10.72 12.65
N GLU A 201 -15.21 -11.17 12.08
CA GLU A 201 -16.37 -11.49 12.91
C GLU A 201 -15.93 -12.50 13.96
N TYR A 202 -16.22 -12.18 15.22
CA TYR A 202 -16.02 -13.09 16.33
C TYR A 202 -16.80 -14.36 16.01
N GLY A 203 -16.07 -15.45 15.76
CA GLY A 203 -16.67 -16.75 15.51
C GLY A 203 -17.68 -17.02 16.62
N VAL A 204 -18.95 -17.19 16.23
CA VAL A 204 -20.04 -17.50 17.14
C VAL A 204 -19.64 -18.72 17.96
N SER A 205 -19.19 -18.47 19.19
CA SER A 205 -18.90 -19.49 20.18
C SER A 205 -20.17 -20.30 20.34
N SER A 206 -20.21 -21.47 19.71
CA SER A 206 -21.34 -22.38 19.78
C SER A 206 -21.47 -22.80 21.22
N VAL A 207 -22.40 -22.15 21.94
CA VAL A 207 -22.74 -22.48 23.31
C VAL A 207 -23.22 -23.92 23.28
N ALA A 208 -22.37 -24.84 23.73
CA ALA A 208 -22.63 -26.26 23.73
C ALA A 208 -23.71 -26.58 24.76
N GLY A 209 -24.98 -26.45 24.34
CA GLY A 209 -26.15 -26.85 25.11
C GLY A 209 -26.07 -28.34 25.45
N GLY A 210 -26.18 -28.67 26.73
CA GLY A 210 -26.08 -30.04 27.23
C GLY A 210 -27.10 -30.99 26.58
N GLY A 211 -26.64 -32.19 26.24
CA GLY A 211 -27.42 -33.12 25.43
C GLY A 211 -28.44 -33.99 26.17
N ARG A 212 -29.14 -34.84 25.40
CA ARG A 212 -29.87 -36.03 25.91
C ARG A 212 -29.80 -37.17 24.87
N LYS A 213 -30.07 -38.40 25.30
CA LYS A 213 -29.52 -39.66 24.74
C LYS A 213 -30.61 -40.61 24.20
N LYS A 214 -30.24 -41.50 23.27
CA LYS A 214 -30.99 -42.70 22.74
C LYS A 214 -32.17 -42.35 21.81
N HIS A 215 -32.54 -43.13 20.77
CA HIS A 215 -32.11 -44.44 20.19
C HIS A 215 -32.49 -44.45 18.68
N GLY A 216 -32.12 -45.39 17.79
CA GLY A 216 -31.25 -46.58 17.88
C GLY A 216 -31.73 -47.76 16.99
N GLY A 217 -31.01 -48.12 15.90
CA GLY A 217 -31.35 -49.21 14.96
C GLY A 217 -30.27 -49.45 13.88
N SER A 218 -30.06 -50.70 13.46
CA SER A 218 -28.99 -51.18 12.55
C SER A 218 -29.50 -51.50 11.14
N ASP A 219 -28.65 -51.41 10.09
CA ASP A 219 -28.05 -52.60 9.43
C ASP A 219 -27.18 -52.33 8.16
N GLN A 220 -26.08 -53.09 8.09
CA GLN A 220 -25.36 -53.71 6.95
C GLN A 220 -24.96 -53.00 5.62
N LYS A 221 -23.62 -52.92 5.45
CA LYS A 221 -22.76 -53.40 4.33
C LYS A 221 -23.03 -53.05 2.84
N GLY A 222 -22.00 -52.48 2.21
CA GLY A 222 -21.68 -52.56 0.76
C GLY A 222 -20.45 -51.71 0.42
N SER A 223 -19.23 -52.27 0.46
CA SER A 223 -18.43 -52.76 -0.69
C SER A 223 -17.75 -51.66 -1.54
N ALA A 224 -16.50 -51.89 -1.92
CA ALA A 224 -15.56 -50.88 -2.44
C ALA A 224 -15.40 -50.89 -3.97
N ARG A 225 -15.01 -49.72 -4.54
CA ARG A 225 -13.90 -49.63 -5.51
C ARG A 225 -13.51 -48.18 -5.86
N ALA A 226 -12.21 -47.92 -5.94
CA ALA A 226 -11.62 -46.91 -6.83
C ALA A 226 -11.29 -47.56 -8.18
N PRO A 227 -11.08 -46.79 -9.28
CA PRO A 227 -9.69 -46.39 -9.60
C PRO A 227 -9.52 -45.07 -10.37
N GLY A 228 -8.28 -44.56 -10.37
CA GLY A 228 -7.74 -43.61 -11.38
C GLY A 228 -8.17 -42.14 -11.22
N GLY A 229 -7.31 -41.13 -11.39
CA GLY A 229 -5.95 -41.16 -11.94
C GLY A 229 -5.85 -40.26 -13.17
N GLY A 230 -5.80 -38.94 -12.98
CA GLY A 230 -5.65 -37.95 -14.04
C GLY A 230 -5.10 -36.65 -13.47
N GLY A 231 -3.85 -36.33 -13.79
CA GLY A 231 -3.14 -35.20 -13.19
C GLY A 231 -3.57 -33.86 -13.76
N VAL A 232 -4.03 -32.95 -12.89
CA VAL A 232 -4.05 -31.51 -13.18
C VAL A 232 -2.65 -30.96 -12.94
N ALA A 233 -1.99 -30.52 -14.01
CA ALA A 233 -0.75 -29.76 -13.90
C ALA A 233 -1.04 -28.42 -13.22
N ALA A 234 -0.60 -28.27 -11.98
CA ALA A 234 -0.69 -27.00 -11.27
C ALA A 234 0.22 -25.98 -11.97
N ALA A 235 -0.38 -25.01 -12.66
CA ALA A 235 0.32 -23.81 -13.07
C ALA A 235 0.83 -23.12 -11.80
N ALA A 236 2.16 -22.93 -11.71
CA ALA A 236 2.78 -22.33 -10.55
C ALA A 236 2.32 -20.88 -10.42
N GLY A 237 1.35 -20.64 -9.53
CA GLY A 237 0.90 -19.29 -9.18
C GLY A 237 2.09 -18.51 -8.64
N ALA A 238 2.38 -17.36 -9.26
CA ALA A 238 3.40 -16.45 -8.77
C ALA A 238 3.06 -16.05 -7.34
N ALA A 239 3.92 -16.41 -6.39
CA ALA A 239 3.72 -16.04 -5.00
C ALA A 239 3.69 -14.50 -4.87
N PRO A 240 2.76 -13.92 -4.09
CA PRO A 240 2.82 -12.50 -3.78
C PRO A 240 4.19 -12.19 -3.14
N TYR A 241 4.75 -11.03 -3.45
CA TYR A 241 6.09 -10.65 -3.01
C TYR A 241 6.10 -10.38 -1.50
N THR A 242 6.29 -11.42 -0.68
CA THR A 242 6.15 -11.41 0.78
C THR A 242 7.36 -10.85 1.55
N LYS A 243 8.36 -10.28 0.86
CA LYS A 243 9.54 -9.73 1.53
C LYS A 243 9.30 -8.26 1.91
N PRO A 244 9.45 -7.88 3.20
CA PRO A 244 9.40 -6.48 3.59
C PRO A 244 10.50 -5.69 2.88
N PHE A 245 10.27 -4.39 2.68
CA PHE A 245 11.27 -3.48 2.11
C PHE A 245 12.60 -3.63 2.86
N PRO A 246 13.72 -3.92 2.16
CA PRO A 246 15.02 -3.98 2.82
C PRO A 246 15.37 -2.60 3.37
N VAL A 247 15.66 -2.54 4.67
CA VAL A 247 16.17 -1.33 5.31
C VAL A 247 17.63 -1.15 4.86
N PRO A 248 18.01 -0.01 4.25
CA PRO A 248 19.42 0.28 3.97
C PRO A 248 20.21 0.27 5.27
N GLY A 249 21.23 -0.59 5.35
CA GLY A 249 22.02 -0.76 6.56
C GLY A 249 22.79 0.50 6.93
N SER A 250 22.88 0.79 8.23
CA SER A 250 23.73 1.83 8.79
C SER A 250 25.21 1.53 8.50
N GLY A 251 25.76 2.13 7.44
CA GLY A 251 27.16 2.05 7.06
C GLY A 251 28.08 2.77 8.04
N GLY A 252 28.44 2.10 9.13
CA GLY A 252 29.37 2.61 10.14
C GLY A 252 30.81 2.71 9.64
N GLY A 253 31.13 3.76 8.89
CA GLY A 253 32.49 4.08 8.46
C GLY A 253 33.31 4.72 9.59
N GLY A 254 33.87 3.91 10.50
CA GLY A 254 34.85 4.39 11.48
C GLY A 254 36.17 4.84 10.80
N PRO A 255 36.81 5.94 11.23
CA PRO A 255 38.01 6.45 10.59
C PRO A 255 39.20 5.52 10.81
N LYS A 256 39.85 5.08 9.72
CA LYS A 256 41.16 4.44 9.79
C LYS A 256 42.19 5.48 10.24
N ARG A 257 42.92 5.20 11.32
CA ARG A 257 44.17 5.89 11.65
C ARG A 257 45.29 5.32 10.77
N GLY A 258 46.08 6.22 10.18
CA GLY A 258 47.27 5.95 9.39
C GLY A 258 47.92 7.29 9.08
#